data_AF-A0A843BSC4-F1
#
_entry.id   AF-A0A843BSC4-F1
#
_cell.length_a   1.000
_cell.length_b   1.000
_cell.length_c   1.000
_cell.angle_alpha   90.00
_cell.angle_beta   90.00
_cell.angle_gamma   90.00
#
_symmetry.space_group_name_H-M   'P 1'
#
loop_
_entity.id
_entity.type
_entity.pdbx_description
1 polymer ?
#
loop_
_entity_poly.entity_id
_entity_poly.type
_entity_poly.pdbx_seq_one_letter_code
_entity_poly.pdbx_strand_id
1 'polypeptide(L)'
;MVTIPQHVDEWTIGTITDLLHEGYDESQTLEFKKTVNPEGDRIGKTVCAFANTAGGYIIFGIDSNKKQNYHERMVGLENTDQIKRQILDHVNNIKPHIPSENLQFKKNNIPLPNGNIIVILQVFPSGNAPHQYDYIFYKRLPDGNQPTEADEVKSLVIQRRKNRALFRLMVNEFGVIKSNYMKAREQLSQGLIYEAITLCELTTNNSTSHFLYDQSYLYATELQNLVQELVEITEKFLFQVGRFYEDVLENKNNRVTKEMLKKHNCSTVEEYLQKFINGLLEIVLNDLDQFEKTTGYTIPEPRQLVDFDSESNK
;
A
#
# COMPACT_ATOMS: atom_id res chain seq x y z
N MET A 1 17.54 -5.66 -26.36
CA MET A 1 16.26 -5.56 -25.66
C MET A 1 16.50 -4.66 -24.47
N VAL A 2 16.24 -3.39 -24.67
CA VAL A 2 16.28 -2.40 -23.60
C VAL A 2 15.15 -2.68 -22.62
N THR A 3 15.51 -2.81 -21.35
CA THR A 3 14.57 -3.03 -20.26
C THR A 3 14.16 -1.69 -19.67
N ILE A 4 12.85 -1.43 -19.59
CA ILE A 4 12.33 -0.27 -18.88
C ILE A 4 12.59 -0.47 -17.37
N PRO A 5 13.24 0.49 -16.67
CA PRO A 5 13.48 0.37 -15.24
C PRO A 5 12.17 0.22 -14.44
N GLN A 6 12.23 -0.50 -13.32
CA GLN A 6 11.05 -0.69 -12.47
C GLN A 6 10.81 0.49 -11.51
N HIS A 7 11.87 1.23 -11.18
CA HIS A 7 11.79 2.41 -10.33
C HIS A 7 12.20 3.68 -11.07
N VAL A 8 11.46 4.77 -10.83
CA VAL A 8 11.73 6.08 -11.46
C VAL A 8 13.16 6.60 -11.24
N ASP A 9 13.76 6.28 -10.09
CA ASP A 9 15.11 6.74 -9.73
C ASP A 9 16.23 5.99 -10.47
N GLU A 10 15.95 4.84 -11.08
CA GLU A 10 16.92 4.05 -11.87
C GLU A 10 17.10 4.58 -13.30
N TRP A 11 16.20 5.46 -13.76
CA TRP A 11 16.30 6.04 -15.09
C TRP A 11 17.57 6.87 -15.27
N THR A 12 18.30 6.61 -16.36
CA THR A 12 19.50 7.34 -16.74
C THR A 12 19.39 7.89 -18.16
N ILE A 13 20.28 8.82 -18.51
CA ILE A 13 20.39 9.29 -19.90
C ILE A 13 20.74 8.15 -20.87
N GLY A 14 21.53 7.16 -20.42
CA GLY A 14 21.87 5.97 -21.21
C GLY A 14 20.62 5.16 -21.54
N THR A 15 19.80 4.86 -20.53
CA THR A 15 18.52 4.13 -20.72
C THR A 15 17.59 4.84 -21.71
N ILE A 16 17.46 6.17 -21.61
CA ILE A 16 16.63 6.95 -22.54
C ILE A 16 17.23 6.91 -23.95
N THR A 17 18.55 7.05 -24.07
CA THR A 17 19.26 6.99 -25.35
C THR A 17 19.04 5.64 -26.02
N ASP A 18 19.19 4.55 -25.27
CA ASP A 18 19.01 3.20 -25.78
C ASP A 18 17.56 2.95 -26.20
N LEU A 19 16.57 3.41 -25.43
CA LEU A 19 15.14 3.34 -25.81
C LEU A 19 14.88 4.06 -27.14
N LEU A 20 15.37 5.29 -27.28
CA LEU A 20 15.16 6.08 -28.48
C LEU A 20 15.92 5.49 -29.68
N HIS A 21 17.10 4.91 -29.46
CA HIS A 21 17.94 4.30 -30.49
C HIS A 21 17.40 2.94 -30.96
N GLU A 22 16.91 2.08 -30.06
CA GLU A 22 16.22 0.82 -30.41
C GLU A 22 14.83 1.08 -31.04
N GLY A 23 14.37 2.34 -31.10
CA GLY A 23 13.10 2.72 -31.71
C GLY A 23 11.89 2.35 -30.86
N TYR A 24 12.05 2.26 -29.54
CA TYR A 24 10.94 2.00 -28.62
C TYR A 24 9.88 3.09 -28.75
N ASP A 25 8.64 2.66 -28.87
CA ASP A 25 7.49 3.54 -29.05
C ASP A 25 6.85 3.92 -27.71
N GLU A 26 5.97 4.92 -27.76
CA GLU A 26 4.95 5.07 -26.73
C GLU A 26 4.15 3.77 -26.62
N SER A 27 3.74 3.45 -25.40
CA SER A 27 3.12 2.17 -25.09
C SER A 27 2.03 2.34 -24.05
N GLN A 28 1.49 1.22 -23.58
CA GLN A 28 0.54 1.22 -22.46
C GLN A 28 1.15 1.74 -21.14
N THR A 29 2.48 1.84 -21.03
CA THR A 29 3.18 2.22 -19.81
C THR A 29 4.29 3.27 -20.02
N LEU A 30 4.43 3.81 -21.24
CA LEU A 30 5.43 4.84 -21.57
C LEU A 30 4.84 5.91 -22.47
N GLU A 31 5.05 7.17 -22.12
CA GLU A 31 4.66 8.36 -22.89
C GLU A 31 5.84 9.34 -22.99
N PHE A 32 6.02 9.94 -24.17
CA PHE A 32 6.96 11.03 -24.37
C PHE A 32 6.21 12.37 -24.48
N LYS A 33 6.74 13.39 -23.81
CA LYS A 33 6.25 14.77 -23.94
C LYS A 33 7.40 15.70 -24.22
N LYS A 34 7.27 16.54 -25.24
CA LYS A 34 8.32 17.50 -25.60
C LYS A 34 8.40 18.62 -24.58
N THR A 35 7.24 19.10 -24.12
CA THR A 35 7.09 20.27 -23.26
C THR A 35 5.99 20.06 -22.22
N VAL A 36 5.98 20.85 -21.15
CA VAL A 36 4.86 20.85 -20.17
C VAL A 36 3.69 21.71 -20.66
N ASN A 37 4.01 22.90 -21.19
CA ASN A 37 3.04 23.83 -21.78
C ASN A 37 3.35 23.99 -23.27
N PRO A 38 2.34 24.03 -24.16
CA PRO A 38 0.89 24.11 -23.92
C PRO A 38 0.19 22.74 -23.78
N GLU A 39 0.93 21.64 -23.61
CA GLU A 39 0.37 20.28 -23.61
C GLU A 39 -0.39 19.88 -22.33
N GLY A 40 -0.79 20.85 -21.51
CA GLY A 40 -1.42 20.63 -20.20
C GLY A 40 -2.58 19.64 -20.21
N ASP A 41 -3.53 19.85 -21.12
CA ASP A 41 -4.69 18.97 -21.29
C ASP A 41 -4.28 17.53 -21.64
N ARG A 42 -3.23 17.36 -22.44
CA ARG A 42 -2.72 16.04 -22.82
C ARG A 42 -2.05 15.37 -21.63
N ILE A 43 -1.31 16.12 -20.80
CA ILE A 43 -0.68 15.61 -19.58
C ILE A 43 -1.75 15.12 -18.60
N GLY A 44 -2.77 15.94 -18.33
CA GLY A 44 -3.87 15.56 -17.44
C GLY A 44 -4.59 14.29 -17.91
N LYS A 45 -4.87 14.18 -19.22
CA LYS A 45 -5.44 12.97 -19.84
C LYS A 45 -4.55 11.74 -19.70
N THR A 46 -3.25 11.86 -19.97
CA THR A 46 -2.31 10.74 -19.84
C THR A 46 -2.16 10.28 -18.40
N VAL A 47 -2.02 11.21 -17.45
CA VAL A 47 -1.94 10.87 -16.02
C VAL A 47 -3.24 10.20 -15.55
N CYS A 48 -4.40 10.72 -15.97
CA CYS A 48 -5.69 10.10 -15.69
C CYS A 48 -5.79 8.68 -16.27
N ALA A 49 -5.37 8.49 -17.51
CA ALA A 49 -5.39 7.20 -18.20
C ALA A 49 -4.50 6.17 -17.51
N PHE A 50 -3.25 6.54 -17.19
CA PHE A 50 -2.32 5.67 -16.47
C PHE A 50 -2.83 5.28 -15.08
N ALA A 51 -3.36 6.24 -14.31
CA ALA A 51 -3.90 5.95 -12.98
C ALA A 51 -5.12 5.02 -13.00
N ASN A 52 -5.87 4.98 -14.11
CA ASN A 52 -7.02 4.10 -14.31
C ASN A 52 -6.64 2.71 -14.84
N THR A 53 -5.42 2.52 -15.34
CA THR A 53 -4.96 1.27 -15.95
C THR A 53 -3.72 0.73 -15.23
N ALA A 54 -2.69 0.29 -15.96
CA ALA A 54 -1.48 -0.34 -15.45
C ALA A 54 -0.43 0.65 -14.91
N GLY A 55 -0.72 1.96 -14.87
CA GLY A 55 0.27 2.97 -14.59
C GLY A 55 1.26 3.15 -15.75
N GLY A 56 2.37 3.86 -15.50
CA GLY A 56 3.41 4.07 -16.49
C GLY A 56 4.35 5.23 -16.17
N TYR A 57 5.17 5.58 -17.14
CA TYR A 57 6.13 6.66 -17.09
C TYR A 57 5.81 7.73 -18.13
N ILE A 58 5.89 8.99 -17.72
CA ILE A 58 5.89 10.13 -18.63
C ILE A 58 7.28 10.75 -18.58
N ILE A 59 7.94 10.82 -19.74
CA ILE A 59 9.27 11.42 -19.89
C ILE A 59 9.13 12.75 -20.62
N PHE A 60 9.42 13.83 -19.90
CA PHE A 60 9.32 15.19 -20.42
C PHE A 60 10.67 15.68 -20.97
N GLY A 61 10.62 16.48 -22.04
CA GLY A 61 11.79 16.94 -22.78
C GLY A 61 12.14 16.06 -23.99
N ILE A 62 11.24 15.16 -24.40
CA ILE A 62 11.43 14.24 -25.52
C ILE A 62 10.38 14.50 -26.61
N ASP A 63 10.82 14.81 -27.82
CA ASP A 63 9.94 14.92 -28.99
C ASP A 63 9.48 13.51 -29.43
N SER A 64 8.17 13.34 -29.62
CA SER A 64 7.57 12.08 -30.10
C SER A 64 7.72 11.92 -31.63
N ASN A 65 8.27 12.90 -32.34
CA ASN A 65 8.51 12.82 -33.78
C ASN A 65 9.61 11.80 -34.13
N LYS A 66 9.19 10.60 -34.52
CA LYS A 66 10.07 9.48 -34.89
C LYS A 66 10.91 9.70 -36.14
N LYS A 67 10.59 10.70 -36.97
CA LYS A 67 11.40 11.00 -38.18
C LYS A 67 12.73 11.66 -37.82
N GLN A 68 12.85 12.19 -36.60
CA GLN A 68 14.06 12.81 -36.10
C GLN A 68 15.01 11.76 -35.52
N ASN A 69 16.31 12.04 -35.60
CA ASN A 69 17.30 11.21 -34.92
C ASN A 69 17.12 11.29 -33.40
N TYR A 70 17.51 10.24 -32.67
CA TYR A 70 17.32 10.18 -31.22
C TYR A 70 17.92 11.39 -30.46
N HIS A 71 19.04 11.93 -30.94
CA HIS A 71 19.63 13.15 -30.39
C HIS A 71 18.76 14.40 -30.57
N GLU A 72 18.10 14.55 -31.73
CA GLU A 72 17.21 15.68 -32.02
C GLU A 72 15.91 15.60 -31.22
N ARG A 73 15.47 14.37 -30.90
CA ARG A 73 14.30 14.13 -30.05
C ARG A 73 14.56 14.54 -28.59
N MET A 74 15.79 14.49 -28.10
CA MET A 74 16.16 14.91 -26.73
C MET A 74 16.32 16.44 -26.63
N VAL A 75 15.21 17.16 -26.67
CA VAL A 75 15.19 18.63 -26.62
C VAL A 75 15.46 19.15 -25.20
N GLY A 76 14.93 18.45 -24.20
CA GLY A 76 14.94 18.86 -22.79
C GLY A 76 13.99 20.01 -22.48
N LEU A 77 13.78 20.24 -21.20
CA LEU A 77 13.07 21.39 -20.63
C LEU A 77 14.08 22.37 -20.03
N GLU A 78 13.75 23.66 -20.03
CA GLU A 78 14.54 24.67 -19.32
C GLU A 78 14.69 24.29 -17.84
N ASN A 79 15.88 24.43 -17.26
CA ASN A 79 16.09 24.05 -15.86
C ASN A 79 15.50 25.08 -14.90
N THR A 80 14.25 24.86 -14.49
CA THR A 80 13.53 25.70 -13.51
C THR A 80 12.90 24.85 -12.41
N ASP A 81 12.95 25.36 -11.19
CA ASP A 81 12.35 24.74 -10.00
C ASP A 81 10.82 24.59 -10.10
N GLN A 82 10.18 25.27 -11.07
CA GLN A 82 8.73 25.29 -11.21
C GLN A 82 8.16 24.14 -12.06
N ILE A 83 8.97 23.42 -12.85
CA ILE A 83 8.45 22.44 -13.81
C ILE A 83 7.59 21.34 -13.15
N LYS A 84 8.07 20.77 -12.04
CA LYS A 84 7.31 19.72 -11.33
C LYS A 84 5.97 20.24 -10.84
N ARG A 85 5.94 21.49 -10.35
CA ARG A 85 4.70 22.16 -9.94
C ARG A 85 3.75 22.40 -11.11
N GLN A 86 4.26 22.88 -12.25
CA GLN A 86 3.45 23.06 -13.47
C GLN A 86 2.84 21.75 -13.96
N ILE A 87 3.59 20.63 -13.89
CA ILE A 87 3.06 19.30 -14.21
C ILE A 87 1.91 18.93 -13.26
N LEU A 88 2.08 19.16 -11.94
CA LEU A 88 1.04 18.90 -10.95
C LEU A 88 -0.19 19.81 -11.14
N ASP A 89 0.00 21.06 -11.58
CA ASP A 89 -1.11 21.99 -11.86
C ASP A 89 -2.05 21.42 -12.95
N HIS A 90 -1.50 20.73 -13.95
CA HIS A 90 -2.28 20.05 -15.00
C HIS A 90 -3.01 18.79 -14.51
N VAL A 91 -2.58 18.22 -13.39
CA VAL A 91 -3.17 17.01 -12.78
C VAL A 91 -4.32 17.39 -11.81
N ASN A 92 -4.38 18.64 -11.34
CA ASN A 92 -5.36 19.09 -10.34
C ASN A 92 -6.83 18.97 -10.77
N ASN A 93 -7.10 19.02 -12.08
CA ASN A 93 -8.45 18.86 -12.64
C ASN A 93 -8.95 17.40 -12.64
N ILE A 94 -8.09 16.43 -12.32
CA ILE A 94 -8.48 15.03 -12.22
C ILE A 94 -9.33 14.82 -10.98
N LYS A 95 -10.53 14.26 -11.16
CA LYS A 95 -11.48 13.94 -10.07
C LYS A 95 -11.91 12.47 -10.12
N PRO A 96 -12.11 11.80 -8.99
CA PRO A 96 -11.50 12.12 -7.70
C PRO A 96 -9.99 12.33 -7.83
N HIS A 97 -9.37 13.06 -6.91
CA HIS A 97 -7.94 13.31 -6.98
C HIS A 97 -7.14 12.00 -6.97
N ILE A 98 -6.06 11.96 -7.76
CA ILE A 98 -5.07 10.90 -7.67
C ILE A 98 -4.24 11.15 -6.39
N PRO A 99 -4.12 10.17 -5.49
CA PRO A 99 -3.28 10.29 -4.30
C PRO A 99 -1.82 10.61 -4.67
N SER A 100 -1.15 11.42 -3.86
CA SER A 100 0.23 11.86 -4.12
C SER A 100 1.23 10.71 -4.17
N GLU A 101 1.00 9.64 -3.41
CA GLU A 101 1.82 8.42 -3.42
C GLU A 101 1.80 7.69 -4.77
N ASN A 102 0.75 7.90 -5.57
CA ASN A 102 0.65 7.37 -6.93
C ASN A 102 1.40 8.22 -7.97
N LEU A 103 1.96 9.38 -7.59
CA LEU A 103 2.66 10.30 -8.49
C LEU A 103 4.09 10.53 -7.99
N GLN A 104 5.04 9.81 -8.57
CA GLN A 104 6.44 9.86 -8.14
C GLN A 104 7.33 10.47 -9.22
N PHE A 105 7.91 11.63 -8.91
CA PHE A 105 8.94 12.21 -9.75
C PHE A 105 10.30 11.56 -9.46
N LYS A 106 11.13 11.41 -10.49
CA LYS A 106 12.57 11.17 -10.30
C LYS A 106 13.13 12.26 -9.37
N LYS A 107 13.89 11.86 -8.34
CA LYS A 107 14.43 12.80 -7.34
C LYS A 107 15.28 13.87 -8.01
N ASN A 108 16.28 13.43 -8.79
CA ASN A 108 17.18 14.29 -9.54
C ASN A 108 16.81 14.26 -11.03
N ASN A 109 16.53 15.44 -11.60
CA ASN A 109 16.29 15.56 -13.04
C ASN A 109 17.56 15.17 -13.82
N ILE A 110 17.41 14.66 -15.04
CA ILE A 110 18.55 14.22 -15.86
C ILE A 110 19.05 15.42 -16.66
N PRO A 111 20.29 15.91 -16.43
CA PRO A 111 20.82 17.05 -17.18
C PRO A 111 21.21 16.64 -18.60
N LEU A 112 21.04 17.57 -19.53
CA LEU A 112 21.49 17.46 -20.91
C LEU A 112 22.69 18.39 -21.17
N PRO A 113 23.53 18.11 -22.19
CA PRO A 113 24.70 18.94 -22.51
C PRO A 113 24.37 20.40 -22.87
N ASN A 114 23.14 20.67 -23.31
CA ASN A 114 22.67 22.01 -23.64
C ASN A 114 22.19 22.83 -22.42
N GLY A 115 22.30 22.30 -21.20
CA GLY A 115 21.86 22.94 -19.97
C GLY A 115 20.38 22.70 -19.63
N ASN A 116 19.62 22.08 -20.54
CA ASN A 116 18.24 21.65 -20.27
C ASN A 116 18.23 20.36 -19.44
N ILE A 117 17.04 20.00 -18.97
CA ILE A 117 16.80 18.82 -18.13
C ILE A 117 15.68 17.94 -18.70
N ILE A 118 15.76 16.64 -18.41
CA ILE A 118 14.65 15.70 -18.58
C ILE A 118 14.03 15.46 -17.21
N VAL A 119 12.70 15.51 -17.17
CA VAL A 119 11.89 15.21 -15.98
C VAL A 119 11.12 13.93 -16.24
N ILE A 120 11.06 13.05 -15.24
CA ILE A 120 10.33 11.78 -15.34
C ILE A 120 9.32 11.72 -14.20
N LEU A 121 8.08 11.43 -14.57
CA LEU A 121 6.98 11.14 -13.64
C LEU A 121 6.57 9.68 -13.82
N GLN A 122 6.63 8.91 -12.75
CA GLN A 122 6.00 7.60 -12.64
C GLN A 122 4.59 7.79 -12.07
N VAL A 123 3.60 7.24 -12.77
CA VAL A 123 2.21 7.18 -12.36
C VAL A 123 1.89 5.74 -12.02
N PHE A 124 1.51 5.45 -10.78
CA PHE A 124 1.08 4.12 -10.37
C PHE A 124 -0.43 3.95 -10.63
N PRO A 125 -0.91 2.70 -10.86
CA PRO A 125 -2.34 2.40 -10.79
C PRO A 125 -2.92 2.92 -9.48
N SER A 126 -4.04 3.61 -9.53
CA SER A 126 -4.66 4.13 -8.31
C SER A 126 -5.74 3.19 -7.78
N GLY A 127 -5.67 2.86 -6.50
CA GLY A 127 -6.76 2.18 -5.78
C GLY A 127 -8.07 2.98 -5.72
N ASN A 128 -8.03 4.27 -6.11
CA ASN A 128 -9.21 5.13 -6.21
C ASN A 128 -9.78 5.23 -7.64
N ALA A 129 -9.26 4.47 -8.61
CA ALA A 129 -9.85 4.39 -9.95
C ALA A 129 -11.35 4.02 -9.90
N PRO A 130 -12.18 4.55 -10.81
CA PRO A 130 -11.80 5.36 -11.95
C PRO A 130 -11.71 6.86 -11.60
N HIS A 131 -10.77 7.52 -12.25
CA HIS A 131 -10.53 8.96 -12.29
C HIS A 131 -11.02 9.54 -13.62
N GLN A 132 -11.53 10.77 -13.60
CA GLN A 132 -11.92 11.52 -14.78
C GLN A 132 -11.10 12.80 -14.89
N TYR A 133 -10.79 13.19 -16.12
CA TYR A 133 -10.26 14.49 -16.47
C TYR A 133 -11.31 15.20 -17.33
N ASP A 134 -11.70 16.42 -16.96
CA ASP A 134 -12.78 17.17 -17.63
C ASP A 134 -14.04 16.34 -17.90
N TYR A 135 -14.52 15.63 -16.86
CA TYR A 135 -15.72 14.79 -16.89
C TYR A 135 -15.64 13.53 -17.77
N ILE A 136 -14.47 13.21 -18.32
CA ILE A 136 -14.24 12.03 -19.15
C ILE A 136 -13.30 11.08 -18.42
N PHE A 137 -13.73 9.82 -18.29
CA PHE A 137 -12.86 8.73 -17.84
C PHE A 137 -11.98 8.30 -19.01
N TYR A 138 -10.67 8.25 -18.77
CA TYR A 138 -9.70 7.81 -19.78
C TYR A 138 -9.10 6.47 -19.40
N LYS A 139 -8.83 5.64 -20.41
CA LYS A 139 -8.00 4.44 -20.30
C LYS A 139 -6.81 4.55 -21.23
N ARG A 140 -5.71 3.92 -20.83
CA ARG A 140 -4.50 3.84 -21.64
C ARG A 140 -4.51 2.60 -22.52
N LEU A 141 -4.22 2.79 -23.80
CA LEU A 141 -3.99 1.76 -24.80
C LEU A 141 -2.62 1.96 -25.46
N PRO A 142 -2.10 0.99 -26.25
CA PRO A 142 -0.82 1.15 -26.96
C PRO A 142 -0.76 2.38 -27.87
N ASP A 143 -1.90 2.78 -28.44
CA ASP A 143 -2.03 3.90 -29.38
C ASP A 143 -2.36 5.24 -28.72
N GLY A 144 -2.46 5.26 -27.38
CA GLY A 144 -2.65 6.48 -26.60
C GLY A 144 -3.81 6.40 -25.59
N ASN A 145 -4.41 7.55 -25.32
CA ASN A 145 -5.50 7.67 -24.35
C ASN A 145 -6.85 7.65 -25.06
N GLN A 146 -7.76 6.78 -24.62
CA GLN A 146 -9.12 6.70 -25.16
C GLN A 146 -10.16 6.91 -24.06
N PRO A 147 -11.33 7.51 -24.36
CA PRO A 147 -12.46 7.50 -23.44
C PRO A 147 -12.83 6.06 -23.06
N THR A 148 -13.07 5.84 -21.77
CA THR A 148 -13.51 4.56 -21.23
C THR A 148 -15.00 4.37 -21.48
N GLU A 149 -15.41 3.17 -21.91
CA GLU A 149 -16.81 2.85 -22.15
C GLU A 149 -17.61 2.77 -20.84
N ALA A 150 -18.92 3.04 -20.90
CA ALA A 150 -19.76 3.15 -19.71
C ALA A 150 -19.76 1.88 -18.83
N ASP A 151 -19.77 0.69 -19.42
CA ASP A 151 -19.81 -0.57 -18.65
C ASP A 151 -18.45 -0.89 -18.00
N GLU A 152 -17.36 -0.50 -18.63
CA GLU A 152 -16.01 -0.57 -18.06
C GLU A 152 -15.89 0.40 -16.87
N VAL A 153 -16.38 1.65 -17.02
CA VAL A 153 -16.45 2.62 -15.90
C VAL A 153 -17.28 2.06 -14.74
N LYS A 154 -18.47 1.49 -15.00
CA LYS A 154 -19.30 0.86 -13.96
C LYS A 154 -18.55 -0.25 -13.24
N SER A 155 -17.83 -1.09 -13.98
CA SER A 155 -17.04 -2.19 -13.41
C SER A 155 -15.94 -1.67 -12.49
N LEU A 156 -15.21 -0.63 -12.90
CA LEU A 156 -14.20 0.03 -12.06
C LEU A 156 -14.81 0.64 -10.79
N VAL A 157 -15.98 1.29 -10.90
CA VAL A 157 -16.69 1.84 -9.73
C VAL A 157 -17.13 0.73 -8.76
N ILE A 158 -17.66 -0.38 -9.27
CA ILE A 158 -18.04 -1.55 -8.45
C ILE A 158 -16.80 -2.12 -7.75
N GLN A 159 -15.69 -2.29 -8.48
CA GLN A 159 -14.44 -2.80 -7.92
C GLN A 159 -13.94 -1.91 -6.79
N ARG A 160 -13.88 -0.58 -7.00
CA ARG A 160 -13.52 0.36 -5.95
C ARG A 160 -14.41 0.28 -4.72
N ARG A 161 -15.73 0.13 -4.91
CA ARG A 161 -16.67 -0.02 -3.78
C ARG A 161 -16.40 -1.30 -3.01
N LYS A 162 -16.16 -2.42 -3.70
CA LYS A 162 -15.77 -3.69 -3.08
C LYS A 162 -14.49 -3.51 -2.28
N ASN A 163 -13.43 -2.99 -2.89
CA ASN A 163 -12.13 -2.77 -2.24
C ASN A 163 -12.28 -1.91 -0.97
N ARG A 164 -13.05 -0.82 -1.02
CA ARG A 164 -13.32 0.02 0.16
C ARG A 164 -14.14 -0.68 1.23
N ALA A 165 -15.12 -1.48 0.86
CA ALA A 165 -15.91 -2.26 1.81
C ALA A 165 -15.05 -3.31 2.52
N LEU A 166 -14.22 -4.03 1.76
CA LEU A 166 -13.26 -5.00 2.26
C LEU A 166 -12.25 -4.35 3.21
N PHE A 167 -11.65 -3.21 2.83
CA PHE A 167 -10.77 -2.45 3.73
C PHE A 167 -11.45 -2.06 5.04
N ARG A 168 -12.72 -1.62 5.00
CA ARG A 168 -13.48 -1.30 6.22
C ARG A 168 -13.72 -2.53 7.09
N LEU A 169 -14.00 -3.69 6.50
CA LEU A 169 -14.13 -4.93 7.25
C LEU A 169 -12.82 -5.28 7.95
N MET A 170 -11.68 -5.21 7.25
CA MET A 170 -10.35 -5.40 7.85
C MET A 170 -10.11 -4.47 9.05
N VAL A 171 -10.44 -3.17 8.91
CA VAL A 171 -10.29 -2.20 10.00
C VAL A 171 -11.21 -2.52 11.19
N ASN A 172 -12.40 -3.08 10.96
CA ASN A 172 -13.25 -3.54 12.06
C ASN A 172 -12.68 -4.79 12.76
N GLU A 173 -12.13 -5.74 12.00
CA GLU A 173 -11.43 -6.90 12.57
C GLU A 173 -10.23 -6.46 13.42
N PHE A 174 -9.46 -5.47 12.97
CA PHE A 174 -8.42 -4.84 13.79
C PHE A 174 -8.95 -4.26 15.09
N GLY A 175 -10.17 -3.73 15.10
CA GLY A 175 -10.85 -3.28 16.33
C GLY A 175 -11.09 -4.42 17.30
N VAL A 176 -11.58 -5.56 16.81
CA VAL A 176 -11.80 -6.77 17.63
C VAL A 176 -10.48 -7.29 18.20
N ILE A 177 -9.45 -7.39 17.36
CA ILE A 177 -8.08 -7.78 17.76
C ILE A 177 -7.57 -6.84 18.85
N LYS A 178 -7.60 -5.52 18.61
CA LYS A 178 -7.13 -4.48 19.54
C LYS A 178 -7.80 -4.60 20.90
N SER A 179 -9.14 -4.69 20.92
CA SER A 179 -9.92 -4.82 22.16
C SER A 179 -9.58 -6.10 22.92
N ASN A 180 -9.57 -7.26 22.25
CA ASN A 180 -9.28 -8.53 22.91
C ASN A 180 -7.87 -8.54 23.49
N TYR A 181 -6.89 -8.01 22.77
CA TYR A 181 -5.48 -8.02 23.17
C TYR A 181 -5.20 -6.99 24.27
N MET A 182 -5.88 -5.85 24.27
CA MET A 182 -5.88 -4.92 25.40
C MET A 182 -6.45 -5.58 26.66
N LYS A 183 -7.58 -6.29 26.56
CA LYS A 183 -8.17 -7.04 27.69
C LYS A 183 -7.25 -8.17 28.14
N ALA A 184 -6.64 -8.91 27.21
CA ALA A 184 -5.69 -9.98 27.55
C ALA A 184 -4.50 -9.43 28.34
N ARG A 185 -3.96 -8.27 27.93
CA ARG A 185 -2.89 -7.57 28.66
C ARG A 185 -3.32 -7.15 30.06
N GLU A 186 -4.56 -6.69 30.23
CA GLU A 186 -5.13 -6.38 31.54
C GLU A 186 -5.22 -7.64 32.43
N GLN A 187 -5.77 -8.74 31.91
CA GLN A 187 -5.85 -10.02 32.62
C GLN A 187 -4.45 -10.54 33.03
N LEU A 188 -3.46 -10.45 32.12
CA LEU A 188 -2.08 -10.80 32.44
C LEU A 188 -1.51 -9.95 33.57
N SER A 189 -1.81 -8.65 33.63
CA SER A 189 -1.34 -7.78 34.72
C SER A 189 -1.91 -8.16 36.08
N GLN A 190 -3.07 -8.83 36.09
CA GLN A 190 -3.75 -9.35 37.27
C GLN A 190 -3.35 -10.80 37.62
N GLY A 191 -2.48 -11.42 36.81
CA GLY A 191 -2.06 -12.81 36.98
C GLY A 191 -3.05 -13.86 36.42
N LEU A 192 -4.07 -13.42 35.69
CA LEU A 192 -5.12 -14.24 35.11
C LEU A 192 -4.70 -14.75 33.72
N ILE A 193 -3.76 -15.70 33.71
CA ILE A 193 -3.10 -16.19 32.48
C ILE A 193 -4.08 -16.94 31.57
N TYR A 194 -4.96 -17.77 32.15
CA TYR A 194 -5.88 -18.60 31.35
C TYR A 194 -6.93 -17.75 30.64
N GLU A 195 -7.44 -16.72 31.31
CA GLU A 195 -8.36 -15.73 30.77
C GLU A 195 -7.71 -14.93 29.62
N ALA A 196 -6.43 -14.55 29.80
CA ALA A 196 -5.67 -13.88 28.75
C ALA A 196 -5.45 -14.77 27.52
N ILE A 197 -5.07 -16.04 27.72
CA ILE A 197 -4.91 -17.02 26.63
C ILE A 197 -6.24 -17.18 25.88
N THR A 198 -7.34 -17.33 26.60
CA THR A 198 -8.68 -17.46 26.00
C THR A 198 -9.00 -16.27 25.10
N LEU A 199 -8.72 -15.05 25.53
CA LEU A 199 -8.91 -13.84 24.72
C LEU A 199 -8.02 -13.81 23.47
N CYS A 200 -6.78 -14.28 23.58
CA CYS A 200 -5.88 -14.42 22.42
C CYS A 200 -6.43 -15.40 21.38
N GLU A 201 -6.94 -16.56 21.81
CA GLU A 201 -7.44 -17.64 20.95
C GLU A 201 -8.82 -17.36 20.35
N LEU A 202 -9.67 -16.56 21.02
CA LEU A 202 -10.96 -16.10 20.48
C LEU A 202 -10.82 -15.16 19.29
N THR A 203 -9.62 -14.65 19.04
CA THR A 203 -9.37 -13.63 18.03
C THR A 203 -9.07 -14.33 16.70
N THR A 204 -10.10 -14.53 15.86
CA THR A 204 -9.91 -15.06 14.51
C THR A 204 -9.57 -13.93 13.55
N ASN A 205 -8.57 -14.14 12.71
CA ASN A 205 -8.11 -13.16 11.71
C ASN A 205 -8.31 -13.68 10.26
N ASN A 206 -9.09 -14.74 10.03
CA ASN A 206 -9.33 -15.33 8.70
C ASN A 206 -9.71 -14.27 7.66
N SER A 207 -10.53 -13.30 8.05
CA SER A 207 -10.89 -12.17 7.20
C SER A 207 -9.68 -11.27 6.92
N THR A 208 -8.91 -10.89 7.95
CA THR A 208 -7.62 -10.17 7.83
C THR A 208 -6.64 -10.86 6.89
N SER A 209 -6.46 -12.16 7.04
CA SER A 209 -5.57 -12.96 6.20
C SER A 209 -6.07 -12.99 4.76
N HIS A 210 -7.37 -13.17 4.53
CA HIS A 210 -7.96 -13.04 3.20
C HIS A 210 -7.75 -11.63 2.60
N PHE A 211 -7.85 -10.57 3.40
CA PHE A 211 -7.56 -9.20 2.94
C PHE A 211 -6.10 -9.02 2.54
N LEU A 212 -5.17 -9.57 3.33
CA LEU A 212 -3.75 -9.53 3.00
C LEU A 212 -3.46 -10.31 1.71
N TYR A 213 -3.94 -11.53 1.57
CA TYR A 213 -3.64 -12.38 0.41
C TYR A 213 -4.29 -11.88 -0.88
N ASP A 214 -5.56 -11.46 -0.82
CA ASP A 214 -6.32 -11.19 -2.05
C ASP A 214 -6.34 -9.71 -2.42
N GLN A 215 -5.97 -8.79 -1.51
CA GLN A 215 -6.08 -7.35 -1.74
C GLN A 215 -4.79 -6.57 -1.40
N SER A 216 -3.70 -7.23 -1.00
CA SER A 216 -2.40 -6.57 -0.71
C SER A 216 -1.96 -5.61 -1.80
N TYR A 217 -2.10 -6.02 -3.07
CA TYR A 217 -1.69 -5.23 -4.24
C TYR A 217 -2.34 -3.83 -4.35
N LEU A 218 -3.42 -3.56 -3.60
CA LEU A 218 -4.09 -2.27 -3.57
C LEU A 218 -3.45 -1.26 -2.60
N TYR A 219 -2.54 -1.73 -1.76
CA TYR A 219 -1.91 -0.94 -0.70
C TYR A 219 -0.43 -0.71 -0.98
N ALA A 220 0.13 0.36 -0.42
CA ALA A 220 1.57 0.59 -0.42
C ALA A 220 2.32 -0.56 0.28
N THR A 221 3.55 -0.84 -0.14
CA THR A 221 4.36 -1.97 0.36
C THR A 221 4.54 -1.91 1.88
N GLU A 222 4.69 -0.72 2.47
CA GLU A 222 4.80 -0.57 3.92
C GLU A 222 3.55 -1.10 4.65
N LEU A 223 2.36 -0.85 4.08
CA LEU A 223 1.11 -1.32 4.67
C LEU A 223 0.94 -2.83 4.51
N GLN A 224 1.37 -3.38 3.37
CA GLN A 224 1.35 -4.83 3.14
C GLN A 224 2.21 -5.56 4.18
N ASN A 225 3.44 -5.08 4.41
CA ASN A 225 4.36 -5.65 5.39
C ASN A 225 3.79 -5.59 6.81
N LEU A 226 3.20 -4.45 7.18
CA LEU A 226 2.59 -4.26 8.49
C LEU A 226 1.43 -5.24 8.75
N VAL A 227 0.53 -5.39 7.77
CA VAL A 227 -0.59 -6.34 7.89
C VAL A 227 -0.09 -7.77 7.89
N GLN A 228 0.96 -8.09 7.14
CA GLN A 228 1.58 -9.41 7.15
C GLN A 228 2.17 -9.77 8.50
N GLU A 229 2.97 -8.88 9.10
CA GLU A 229 3.56 -9.08 10.41
C GLU A 229 2.48 -9.31 11.48
N LEU A 230 1.41 -8.50 11.44
CA LEU A 230 0.26 -8.66 12.32
C LEU A 230 -0.42 -10.03 12.15
N VAL A 231 -0.69 -10.45 10.91
CA VAL A 231 -1.29 -11.76 10.63
C VAL A 231 -0.38 -12.88 11.13
N GLU A 232 0.93 -12.80 10.88
CA GLU A 232 1.86 -13.83 11.32
C GLU A 232 1.92 -13.96 12.84
N ILE A 233 1.97 -12.85 13.58
CA ILE A 233 2.01 -12.89 15.05
C ILE A 233 0.69 -13.42 15.63
N THR A 234 -0.43 -12.94 15.09
CA THR A 234 -1.77 -13.33 15.56
C THR A 234 -2.05 -14.81 15.28
N GLU A 235 -1.84 -15.32 14.06
CA GLU A 235 -2.15 -16.71 13.66
C GLU A 235 -1.13 -17.74 14.16
N LYS A 236 0.17 -17.45 14.04
CA LYS A 236 1.20 -18.45 14.31
C LYS A 236 1.53 -18.56 15.78
N PHE A 237 1.39 -17.46 16.53
CA PHE A 237 1.83 -17.41 17.93
C PHE A 237 0.65 -17.23 18.89
N LEU A 238 -0.11 -16.15 18.79
CA LEU A 238 -1.15 -15.83 19.79
C LEU A 238 -2.35 -16.77 19.74
N PHE A 239 -2.81 -17.16 18.54
CA PHE A 239 -3.91 -18.11 18.36
C PHE A 239 -3.57 -19.54 18.83
N GLN A 240 -2.28 -19.87 18.99
CA GLN A 240 -1.83 -21.21 19.37
C GLN A 240 -1.20 -21.24 20.77
N VAL A 241 -1.29 -20.13 21.51
CA VAL A 241 -0.54 -19.94 22.74
C VAL A 241 -1.02 -20.84 23.87
N GLY A 242 -2.29 -21.26 23.88
CA GLY A 242 -2.81 -22.24 24.85
C GLY A 242 -2.21 -23.62 24.67
N ARG A 243 -2.05 -24.09 23.41
CA ARG A 243 -1.35 -25.35 23.14
C ARG A 243 0.11 -25.31 23.57
N PHE A 244 0.78 -24.18 23.33
CA PHE A 244 2.14 -23.97 23.83
C PHE A 244 2.18 -23.97 25.37
N TYR A 245 1.21 -23.35 26.02
CA TYR A 245 1.09 -23.31 27.47
C TYR A 245 0.96 -24.71 28.08
N GLU A 246 0.05 -25.53 27.54
CA GLU A 246 -0.16 -26.91 27.99
C GLU A 246 1.13 -27.74 27.87
N ASP A 247 1.81 -27.69 26.72
CA ASP A 247 3.05 -28.44 26.49
C ASP A 247 4.17 -28.04 27.47
N VAL A 248 4.35 -26.74 27.73
CA VAL A 248 5.37 -26.26 28.67
C VAL A 248 5.04 -26.66 30.11
N LEU A 249 3.76 -26.64 30.50
CA LEU A 249 3.31 -27.06 31.82
C LEU A 249 3.53 -28.56 32.04
N GLU A 250 3.16 -29.40 31.07
CA GLU A 250 3.39 -30.85 31.11
C GLU A 250 4.89 -31.17 31.24
N ASN A 251 5.72 -30.40 30.56
CA ASN A 251 7.18 -30.57 30.54
C ASN A 251 7.95 -29.69 31.54
N LYS A 252 7.29 -29.09 32.55
CA LYS A 252 7.90 -28.09 33.45
C LYS A 252 9.19 -28.54 34.16
N ASN A 253 9.34 -29.86 34.37
CA ASN A 253 10.48 -30.44 35.07
C ASN A 253 11.63 -30.87 34.14
N ASN A 254 11.42 -30.86 32.82
CA ASN A 254 12.40 -31.27 31.84
C ASN A 254 13.57 -30.28 31.78
N ARG A 255 14.75 -30.78 31.42
CA ARG A 255 15.98 -30.01 31.22
C ARG A 255 15.77 -28.85 30.25
N VAL A 256 15.05 -29.08 29.14
CA VAL A 256 14.80 -28.06 28.11
C VAL A 256 14.05 -26.85 28.70
N THR A 257 12.96 -27.10 29.42
CA THR A 257 12.15 -26.05 30.07
C THR A 257 12.97 -25.28 31.11
N LYS A 258 13.78 -25.97 31.91
CA LYS A 258 14.66 -25.34 32.90
C LYS A 258 15.75 -24.46 32.26
N GLU A 259 16.33 -24.88 31.14
CA GLU A 259 17.30 -24.09 30.38
C GLU A 259 16.63 -22.86 29.75
N MET A 260 15.42 -23.00 29.23
CA MET A 260 14.61 -21.90 28.69
C MET A 260 14.29 -20.85 29.77
N LEU A 261 13.79 -21.26 30.95
CA LEU A 261 13.50 -20.35 32.07
C LEU A 261 14.74 -19.55 32.50
N LYS A 262 15.90 -20.22 32.59
CA LYS A 262 17.18 -19.56 32.89
C LYS A 262 17.57 -18.55 31.81
N LYS A 263 17.45 -18.92 30.53
CA LYS A 263 17.78 -18.05 29.39
C LYS A 263 16.97 -16.76 29.41
N HIS A 264 15.71 -16.84 29.84
CA HIS A 264 14.78 -15.70 29.88
C HIS A 264 14.64 -15.05 31.27
N ASN A 265 15.52 -15.37 32.23
CA ASN A 265 15.47 -14.84 33.60
C ASN A 265 14.08 -14.94 34.24
N CYS A 266 13.49 -16.14 34.20
CA CYS A 266 12.20 -16.45 34.80
C CYS A 266 12.33 -17.55 35.84
N SER A 267 11.64 -17.39 36.97
CA SER A 267 11.65 -18.35 38.08
C SER A 267 10.59 -19.43 37.91
N THR A 268 9.49 -19.12 37.23
CA THR A 268 8.38 -20.03 36.98
C THR A 268 7.97 -20.04 35.50
N VAL A 269 7.25 -21.08 35.09
CA VAL A 269 6.68 -21.19 33.74
C VAL A 269 5.67 -20.07 33.50
N GLU A 270 4.88 -19.76 34.50
CA GLU A 270 3.89 -18.68 34.50
C GLU A 270 4.54 -17.31 34.27
N GLU A 271 5.66 -17.02 34.93
CA GLU A 271 6.41 -15.76 34.73
C GLU A 271 6.95 -15.65 33.30
N TYR A 272 7.48 -16.75 32.77
CA TYR A 272 7.95 -16.79 31.38
C TYR A 272 6.82 -16.53 30.39
N LEU A 273 5.68 -17.20 30.56
CA LEU A 273 4.54 -17.05 29.68
C LEU A 273 3.95 -15.65 29.76
N GLN A 274 3.85 -15.07 30.95
CA GLN A 274 3.38 -13.71 31.12
C GLN A 274 4.29 -12.73 30.35
N LYS A 275 5.62 -12.87 30.45
CA LYS A 275 6.56 -12.06 29.65
C LYS A 275 6.43 -12.31 28.15
N PHE A 276 6.33 -13.58 27.75
CA PHE A 276 6.23 -13.98 26.36
C PHE A 276 4.96 -13.45 25.69
N ILE A 277 3.79 -13.68 26.30
CA ILE A 277 2.50 -13.21 25.79
C ILE A 277 2.48 -11.68 25.78
N ASN A 278 2.90 -11.01 26.86
CA ASN A 278 2.95 -9.54 26.88
C ASN A 278 3.83 -8.97 25.78
N GLY A 279 4.99 -9.58 25.50
CA GLY A 279 5.86 -9.15 24.40
C GLY A 279 5.18 -9.27 23.04
N LEU A 280 4.48 -10.37 22.78
CA LEU A 280 3.71 -10.55 21.53
C LEU A 280 2.54 -9.54 21.42
N LEU A 281 1.79 -9.34 22.52
CA LEU A 281 0.71 -8.37 22.55
C LEU A 281 1.22 -6.93 22.31
N GLU A 282 2.37 -6.58 22.87
CA GLU A 282 2.99 -5.28 22.67
C GLU A 282 3.35 -5.04 21.20
N ILE A 283 3.93 -6.03 20.52
CA ILE A 283 4.25 -5.92 19.09
C ILE A 283 2.97 -5.68 18.29
N VAL A 284 1.93 -6.51 18.45
CA VAL A 284 0.69 -6.37 17.68
C VAL A 284 -0.01 -5.03 17.94
N LEU A 285 -0.05 -4.58 19.20
CA LEU A 285 -0.67 -3.29 19.54
C LEU A 285 0.11 -2.11 18.93
N ASN A 286 1.44 -2.19 18.91
CA ASN A 286 2.27 -1.18 18.25
C ASN A 286 2.06 -1.18 16.74
N ASP A 287 1.92 -2.35 16.11
CA ASP A 287 1.65 -2.46 14.67
C ASP A 287 0.30 -1.86 14.31
N LEU A 288 -0.73 -2.10 15.14
CA LEU A 288 -2.04 -1.48 14.98
C LEU A 288 -1.99 0.05 15.13
N ASP A 289 -1.22 0.58 16.08
CA ASP A 289 -1.04 2.02 16.22
C ASP A 289 -0.24 2.62 15.05
N GLN A 290 0.74 1.87 14.51
CA GLN A 290 1.50 2.25 13.32
C GLN A 290 0.61 2.24 12.07
N PHE A 291 -0.35 1.32 11.99
CA PHE A 291 -1.36 1.28 10.91
C PHE A 291 -2.20 2.55 10.91
N GLU A 292 -2.70 2.98 12.07
CA GLU A 292 -3.51 4.21 12.20
C GLU A 292 -2.70 5.45 11.76
N LYS A 293 -1.43 5.53 12.16
CA LYS A 293 -0.52 6.63 11.76
C LYS A 293 -0.24 6.65 10.26
N THR A 294 -0.01 5.47 9.66
CA THR A 294 0.37 5.34 8.25
C THR A 294 -0.81 5.59 7.33
N THR A 295 -2.00 5.11 7.71
CA THR A 295 -3.20 5.17 6.86
C THR A 295 -4.09 6.38 7.16
N GLY A 296 -3.95 6.99 8.34
CA GLY A 296 -4.85 8.03 8.85
C GLY A 296 -6.24 7.52 9.25
N TYR A 297 -6.49 6.20 9.19
CA TYR A 297 -7.74 5.61 9.65
C TYR A 297 -7.67 5.34 11.15
N THR A 298 -8.76 5.62 11.86
CA THR A 298 -8.94 5.20 13.24
C THR A 298 -9.53 3.80 13.28
N ILE A 299 -8.88 2.90 14.00
CA ILE A 299 -9.39 1.57 14.32
C ILE A 299 -10.55 1.76 15.31
N PRO A 300 -11.78 1.33 14.97
CA PRO A 300 -12.90 1.50 15.86
C PRO A 300 -12.78 0.56 17.06
N GLU A 301 -13.24 1.04 18.23
CA GLU A 301 -13.64 0.12 19.29
C GLU A 301 -14.72 -0.81 18.75
N PRO A 302 -14.67 -2.12 19.04
CA PRO A 302 -15.77 -3.00 18.71
C PRO A 302 -17.04 -2.41 19.30
N ARG A 303 -18.06 -2.21 18.46
CA ARG A 303 -19.38 -1.95 19.02
C ARG A 303 -19.65 -3.12 19.97
N GLN A 304 -19.90 -2.83 21.25
CA GLN A 304 -20.57 -3.81 22.10
C GLN A 304 -21.73 -4.31 21.25
N LEU A 305 -21.71 -5.58 20.87
CA LEU A 305 -22.88 -6.22 20.28
C LEU A 305 -23.97 -5.93 21.30
N VAL A 306 -24.85 -4.99 20.98
CA VAL A 306 -26.01 -4.73 21.80
C VAL A 306 -26.72 -6.07 21.83
N ASP A 307 -26.81 -6.68 23.00
CA ASP A 307 -27.65 -7.86 23.20
C ASP A 307 -29.03 -7.49 22.66
N PHE A 308 -29.39 -8.06 21.50
CA PHE A 308 -30.72 -7.91 20.93
C PHE A 308 -31.80 -8.64 21.75
N ASP A 309 -31.45 -9.18 22.93
CA ASP A 309 -32.31 -9.91 23.85
C ASP A 309 -32.50 -9.20 25.21
N SER A 310 -32.72 -7.88 25.23
CA SER A 310 -33.17 -7.20 26.45
C SER A 310 -34.32 -6.19 26.31
N GLU A 311 -34.89 -6.01 25.12
CA GLU A 311 -36.16 -5.27 24.95
C GLU A 311 -37.33 -6.22 24.66
N SER A 312 -37.58 -7.13 25.59
CA SER A 312 -38.89 -7.78 25.73
C SER A 312 -39.18 -7.98 27.21
N ASN A 313 -39.33 -6.89 27.95
CA ASN A 313 -40.16 -6.79 29.16
C ASN A 313 -40.14 -5.35 29.70
N LYS A 314 -41.02 -4.50 29.18
CA LYS A 314 -41.90 -3.59 29.93
C LYS A 314 -42.83 -2.83 29.00
#